data_AF-A0A3N5WKC7-F1
#
_entry.id   AF-A0A3N5WKC7-F1
#
_cell.length_a   1.000
_cell.length_b   1.000
_cell.length_c   1.000
_cell.angle_alpha   90.00
_cell.angle_beta   90.00
_cell.angle_gamma   90.00
#
_symmetry.space_group_name_H-M   'P 1'
#
loop_
_entity.id
_entity.type
_entity.pdbx_description
1 polymer ?
#
loop_
_entity_poly.entity_id
_entity_poly.type
_entity_poly.pdbx_seq_one_letter_code
_entity_poly.pdbx_strand_id
1 'polypeptide(L)'
;MPETDHLRDRYIKNSDHLKVYRFDAQTKLLENLEIYIHHQGQDILVLRLVQAEYDVELDPALFRLDLSEDVVRTVPLAVLPDNAKYEQMTPEEAATAFFKACAEEDWDELVKFLGQTGVPQPLKDYLGGLEIISIREAFQSANYPGWFVPYEVKLKSGQIKKHNLAIRKDNPANRFEYDGGI
;
A
#
# COMPACT_ATOMS: atom_id res chain seq x y z
N MET A 1 -37.70 -6.86 -3.74
CA MET A 1 -36.78 -6.08 -2.88
C MET A 1 -36.47 -4.78 -3.62
N PRO A 2 -36.40 -3.55 -3.06
CA PRO A 2 -35.35 -2.62 -3.50
C PRO A 2 -34.07 -3.10 -2.80
N GLU A 3 -33.51 -4.21 -3.25
CA GLU A 3 -32.32 -4.29 -4.12
C GLU A 3 -31.03 -3.95 -3.41
N THR A 4 -31.04 -3.08 -2.41
CA THR A 4 -29.81 -2.72 -1.72
C THR A 4 -29.63 -3.59 -0.49
N ASP A 5 -29.35 -4.86 -0.79
CA ASP A 5 -28.18 -5.53 -0.21
C ASP A 5 -28.43 -6.05 1.23
N HIS A 6 -29.15 -7.18 1.34
CA HIS A 6 -29.40 -7.95 2.59
C HIS A 6 -30.31 -7.31 3.66
N LEU A 7 -31.35 -6.59 3.24
CA LEU A 7 -32.51 -6.12 4.04
C LEU A 7 -32.25 -5.06 5.12
N ARG A 8 -31.09 -5.06 5.79
CA ARG A 8 -30.75 -4.10 6.86
C ARG A 8 -29.35 -3.49 6.76
N ASP A 9 -28.39 -4.16 6.11
CA ASP A 9 -27.01 -3.68 5.96
C ASP A 9 -26.40 -4.23 4.67
N ARG A 10 -25.70 -3.38 3.91
CA ARG A 10 -25.06 -3.74 2.64
C ARG A 10 -24.04 -4.86 2.74
N TYR A 11 -23.52 -5.13 3.93
CA TYR A 11 -22.57 -6.20 4.14
C TYR A 11 -23.23 -7.40 4.83
N ILE A 12 -23.20 -8.58 4.19
CA ILE A 12 -23.69 -9.85 4.76
C ILE A 12 -23.20 -10.06 6.20
N LYS A 13 -21.93 -9.74 6.49
CA LYS A 13 -21.32 -9.91 7.83
C LYS A 13 -22.05 -9.16 8.95
N ASN A 14 -22.74 -8.07 8.63
CA ASN A 14 -23.44 -7.21 9.59
C ASN A 14 -24.96 -7.37 9.52
N SER A 15 -25.46 -8.18 8.58
CA SER A 15 -26.89 -8.45 8.44
C SER A 15 -27.39 -9.38 9.55
N ASP A 16 -28.70 -9.39 9.79
CA ASP A 16 -29.36 -10.38 10.64
C ASP A 16 -29.50 -11.68 9.81
N HIS A 17 -28.59 -12.64 10.04
CA HIS A 17 -28.41 -13.78 9.15
C HIS A 17 -28.08 -15.08 9.89
N LEU A 18 -28.46 -16.19 9.25
CA LEU A 18 -28.08 -17.55 9.61
C LEU A 18 -27.04 -18.04 8.61
N LYS A 19 -25.92 -18.58 9.11
CA LYS A 19 -24.95 -19.33 8.31
C LYS A 19 -25.00 -20.80 8.68
N VAL A 20 -25.22 -21.65 7.70
CA VAL A 20 -25.16 -23.10 7.86
C VAL A 20 -23.92 -23.60 7.15
N TYR A 21 -23.03 -24.20 7.92
CA TYR A 21 -21.83 -24.86 7.40
C TYR A 21 -22.00 -26.36 7.52
N ARG A 22 -21.75 -27.08 6.43
CA ARG A 22 -21.67 -28.55 6.45
C ARG A 22 -20.26 -28.97 6.09
N PHE A 23 -19.66 -29.77 6.96
CA PHE A 23 -18.34 -30.34 6.75
C PHE A 23 -18.47 -31.84 6.60
N ASP A 24 -17.64 -32.42 5.73
CA ASP A 24 -17.45 -33.85 5.68
C ASP A 24 -16.84 -34.33 7.01
N ALA A 25 -17.42 -35.38 7.59
CA ALA A 25 -17.06 -35.81 8.95
C ALA A 25 -15.65 -36.42 9.04
N GLN A 26 -15.07 -36.86 7.92
CA GLN A 26 -13.81 -37.60 7.87
C GLN A 26 -12.65 -36.68 7.49
N THR A 27 -12.76 -36.05 6.31
CA THR A 27 -11.80 -35.11 5.72
C THR A 27 -11.81 -33.74 6.36
N LYS A 28 -12.91 -33.38 7.06
CA LYS A 28 -13.15 -32.05 7.64
C LYS A 28 -13.26 -30.92 6.60
N LEU A 29 -13.39 -31.25 5.32
CA LEU A 29 -13.56 -30.28 4.24
C LEU A 29 -14.99 -29.74 4.22
N LEU A 30 -15.15 -28.47 3.82
CA LEU A 30 -16.47 -27.82 3.73
C LEU A 30 -17.18 -28.31 2.47
N GLU A 31 -18.32 -28.97 2.65
CA GLU A 31 -19.14 -29.48 1.54
C GLU A 31 -20.21 -28.48 1.12
N ASN A 32 -20.71 -27.69 2.06
CA ASN A 32 -21.78 -26.75 1.80
C ASN A 32 -21.68 -25.54 2.72
N LEU A 33 -21.99 -24.38 2.17
CA LEU A 33 -22.21 -23.14 2.89
C LEU A 33 -23.50 -22.54 2.37
N GLU A 34 -24.44 -22.31 3.26
CA GLU A 34 -25.66 -21.56 2.97
C GLU A 34 -25.74 -20.35 3.90
N ILE A 35 -26.12 -19.22 3.32
CA ILE A 35 -26.37 -17.98 4.06
C ILE A 35 -27.81 -17.57 3.81
N TYR A 36 -28.57 -17.48 4.89
CA TYR A 36 -29.94 -17.01 4.92
C TYR A 36 -30.02 -15.65 5.59
N ILE A 37 -30.86 -14.76 5.09
CA ILE A 37 -31.19 -13.50 5.76
C ILE A 37 -32.60 -13.59 6.34
N HIS A 38 -32.78 -13.06 7.55
CA HIS A 38 -34.07 -13.06 8.22
C HIS A 38 -34.91 -11.85 7.76
N HIS A 39 -36.04 -12.10 7.10
CA HIS A 39 -36.98 -11.07 6.64
C HIS A 39 -38.41 -11.37 7.07
N GLN A 40 -39.04 -10.46 7.81
CA GLN A 40 -40.47 -10.57 8.16
C GLN A 40 -40.86 -11.95 8.74
N GLY A 41 -39.95 -12.57 9.51
CA GLY A 41 -40.15 -13.89 10.10
C GLY A 41 -39.88 -15.08 9.17
N GLN A 42 -39.26 -14.85 8.01
CA GLN A 42 -38.86 -15.89 7.04
C GLN A 42 -37.36 -15.85 6.77
N ASP A 43 -36.80 -17.02 6.45
CA ASP A 43 -35.40 -17.17 6.07
C ASP A 43 -35.29 -17.19 4.55
N ILE A 44 -34.57 -16.22 3.99
CA ILE A 44 -34.36 -16.11 2.54
C ILE A 44 -32.91 -16.50 2.23
N LEU A 45 -32.72 -17.58 1.47
CA LEU A 45 -31.40 -17.99 0.99
C LEU A 45 -30.84 -16.93 0.03
N VAL A 46 -29.64 -16.41 0.31
CA VAL A 46 -28.96 -15.40 -0.52
C VAL A 46 -27.63 -15.86 -1.08
N LEU A 47 -27.00 -16.86 -0.48
CA LEU A 47 -25.77 -17.45 -0.96
C LEU A 47 -25.79 -18.94 -0.66
N ARG A 48 -25.40 -19.72 -1.66
CA ARG A 48 -25.12 -21.14 -1.51
C ARG A 48 -23.82 -21.49 -2.24
N LEU A 49 -22.94 -22.19 -1.56
CA LEU A 49 -21.78 -22.82 -2.19
C LEU A 49 -22.27 -23.88 -3.17
N VAL A 50 -21.94 -23.72 -4.45
CA VAL A 50 -22.33 -24.69 -5.49
C VAL A 50 -21.32 -25.83 -5.57
N GLN A 51 -20.04 -25.50 -5.47
CA GLN A 51 -18.95 -26.45 -5.57
C GLN A 51 -17.73 -25.89 -4.87
N ALA A 52 -16.99 -26.78 -4.21
CA ALA A 52 -15.64 -26.53 -3.74
C ALA A 52 -14.79 -27.73 -4.16
N GLU A 53 -13.64 -27.45 -4.77
CA GLU A 53 -12.63 -28.44 -5.08
C GLU A 53 -11.46 -28.24 -4.13
N TYR A 54 -11.01 -29.32 -3.52
CA TYR A 54 -9.93 -29.33 -2.54
C TYR A 54 -8.79 -30.16 -3.06
N ASP A 55 -7.57 -29.81 -2.65
CA ASP A 55 -6.35 -30.54 -2.99
C ASP A 55 -6.16 -30.74 -4.50
N VAL A 56 -6.70 -29.83 -5.30
CA VAL A 56 -6.51 -29.81 -6.75
C VAL A 56 -5.02 -29.60 -7.01
N GLU A 57 -4.42 -30.52 -7.77
CA GLU A 57 -3.05 -30.36 -8.23
C GLU A 57 -2.99 -29.15 -9.16
N LEU A 58 -2.31 -28.11 -8.71
CA LEU A 58 -2.07 -26.91 -9.51
C LEU A 58 -0.67 -26.99 -10.10
N ASP A 59 -0.56 -26.70 -11.40
CA ASP A 59 0.73 -26.56 -12.05
C ASP A 59 1.56 -25.49 -11.30
N PRO A 60 2.72 -25.82 -10.73
CA PRO A 60 3.58 -24.86 -10.04
C PRO A 60 3.97 -23.67 -10.93
N ALA A 61 3.96 -23.83 -12.27
CA ALA A 61 4.22 -22.76 -13.21
C ALA A 61 3.18 -21.63 -13.13
N LEU A 62 1.95 -21.89 -12.64
CA LEU A 62 0.94 -20.83 -12.40
C LEU A 62 1.38 -19.82 -11.34
N PHE A 63 2.29 -20.22 -10.45
CA PHE A 63 2.83 -19.38 -9.37
C PHE A 63 4.23 -18.85 -9.68
N ARG A 64 4.75 -19.14 -10.87
CA ARG A 64 6.03 -18.64 -11.33
C ARG A 64 5.81 -17.38 -12.16
N LEU A 65 6.41 -16.28 -11.70
CA LEU A 65 6.46 -15.04 -12.44
C LEU A 65 7.88 -14.84 -12.98
N ASP A 66 8.06 -15.01 -14.28
CA ASP A 66 9.32 -14.70 -14.95
C ASP A 66 9.41 -13.17 -15.16
N LEU A 67 10.04 -12.52 -14.18
CA LEU A 67 10.30 -11.08 -14.20
C LEU A 67 11.57 -10.79 -15.00
N SER A 68 11.54 -9.76 -15.82
CA SER A 68 12.73 -9.23 -16.49
C SER A 68 13.71 -8.62 -15.48
N GLU A 69 14.98 -8.48 -15.88
CA GLU A 69 16.03 -7.95 -15.01
C GLU A 69 15.84 -6.47 -14.64
N ASP A 70 15.11 -5.72 -15.45
CA ASP A 70 14.81 -4.29 -15.28
C ASP A 70 13.64 -4.00 -14.33
N VAL A 71 13.02 -5.03 -13.75
CA VAL A 71 11.96 -4.84 -12.76
C VAL A 71 12.51 -4.19 -11.49
N VAL A 72 11.93 -3.05 -11.13
CA VAL A 72 12.19 -2.37 -9.85
C VAL A 72 11.63 -3.21 -8.71
N ARG A 73 12.47 -3.53 -7.72
CA ARG A 73 12.12 -4.37 -6.57
C ARG A 73 12.24 -3.56 -5.29
N THR A 74 11.35 -3.82 -4.34
CA THR A 74 11.51 -3.33 -2.97
C THR A 74 12.65 -4.06 -2.28
N VAL A 75 13.56 -3.31 -1.67
CA VAL A 75 14.72 -3.80 -0.92
C VAL A 75 14.92 -2.93 0.32
N PRO A 76 15.44 -3.47 1.44
CA PRO A 76 15.83 -2.64 2.56
C PRO A 76 16.85 -1.58 2.14
N LEU A 77 16.81 -0.39 2.74
CA LEU A 77 17.85 0.62 2.51
C LEU A 77 19.22 0.04 2.87
N ALA A 78 20.13 0.04 1.88
CA ALA A 78 21.51 -0.33 2.10
C ALA A 78 22.27 0.75 2.89
N VAL A 79 23.28 0.35 3.66
CA VAL A 79 24.25 1.30 4.25
C VAL A 79 25.12 1.83 3.11
N LEU A 80 25.10 3.14 2.88
CA LEU A 80 25.88 3.78 1.80
C LEU A 80 27.34 4.02 2.21
N PRO A 81 28.29 4.15 1.26
CA PRO A 81 29.66 4.57 1.59
C PRO A 81 29.74 5.89 2.37
N ASP A 82 28.83 6.84 2.08
CA ASP A 82 28.69 8.14 2.75
C ASP A 82 27.47 8.21 3.68
N ASN A 83 27.04 7.07 4.26
CA ASN A 83 25.81 6.94 5.06
C ASN A 83 25.64 8.04 6.12
N ALA A 84 26.73 8.43 6.78
CA ALA A 84 26.75 9.43 7.85
C ALA A 84 26.10 10.75 7.45
N LYS A 85 26.26 11.18 6.18
CA LYS A 85 25.63 12.39 5.63
C LYS A 85 24.11 12.34 5.75
N TYR A 86 23.52 11.20 5.41
CA TYR A 86 22.07 11.00 5.37
C TYR A 86 21.51 10.60 6.73
N GLU A 87 22.28 9.85 7.52
CA GLU A 87 21.93 9.50 8.89
C GLU A 87 21.84 10.74 9.79
N GLN A 88 22.62 11.78 9.52
CA GLN A 88 22.58 13.03 10.28
C GLN A 88 21.48 14.00 9.85
N MET A 89 20.78 13.73 8.74
CA MET A 89 19.70 14.62 8.27
C MET A 89 18.60 14.76 9.32
N THR A 90 18.01 15.95 9.40
CA THR A 90 16.69 16.15 10.00
C THR A 90 15.58 15.67 9.05
N PRO A 91 14.33 15.48 9.53
CA PRO A 91 13.19 15.18 8.66
C PRO A 91 13.04 16.18 7.49
N GLU A 92 13.20 17.47 7.75
CA GLU A 92 13.08 18.54 6.77
C GLU A 92 14.21 18.51 5.74
N GLU A 93 15.44 18.23 6.18
CA GLU A 93 16.59 18.06 5.28
C GLU A 93 16.41 16.86 4.36
N ALA A 94 15.90 15.75 4.87
CA ALA A 94 15.58 14.57 4.08
C ALA A 94 14.46 14.83 3.07
N ALA A 95 13.37 15.49 3.49
CA ALA A 95 12.29 15.87 2.58
C ALA A 95 12.78 16.85 1.49
N THR A 96 13.63 17.82 1.87
CA THR A 96 14.24 18.76 0.93
C THR A 96 15.12 18.03 -0.08
N ALA A 97 15.97 17.11 0.37
CA ALA A 97 16.81 16.30 -0.52
C ALA A 97 15.97 15.44 -1.47
N PHE A 98 14.92 14.79 -0.98
CA PHE A 98 13.97 14.01 -1.78
C PHE A 98 13.34 14.86 -2.89
N PHE A 99 12.72 16.00 -2.55
CA PHE A 99 12.06 16.84 -3.54
C PHE A 99 13.04 17.54 -4.48
N LYS A 100 14.25 17.86 -4.00
CA LYS A 100 15.31 18.43 -4.85
C LYS A 100 15.76 17.42 -5.90
N ALA A 101 15.94 16.15 -5.52
CA ALA A 101 16.26 15.08 -6.46
C ALA A 101 15.15 14.93 -7.53
N CYS A 102 13.88 15.02 -7.15
CA CYS A 102 12.77 15.04 -8.12
C CYS A 102 12.80 16.28 -9.04
N ALA A 103 13.07 17.46 -8.50
CA ALA A 103 13.13 18.72 -9.25
C ALA A 103 14.27 18.72 -10.28
N GLU A 104 15.42 18.16 -9.92
CA GLU A 104 16.62 18.07 -10.75
C GLU A 104 16.64 16.82 -11.64
N GLU A 105 15.61 15.96 -11.53
CA GLU A 105 15.54 14.64 -12.17
C GLU A 105 16.77 13.75 -11.84
N ASP A 106 17.35 13.92 -10.64
CA ASP A 106 18.46 13.12 -10.11
C ASP A 106 17.93 11.81 -9.51
N TRP A 107 17.74 10.82 -10.37
CA TRP A 107 17.20 9.51 -9.98
C TRP A 107 18.16 8.69 -9.13
N ASP A 108 19.45 8.93 -9.24
CA ASP A 108 20.49 8.27 -8.44
C ASP A 108 20.48 8.79 -7.00
N GLU A 109 20.18 10.07 -6.80
CA GLU A 109 19.94 10.62 -5.46
C GLU A 109 18.58 10.17 -4.92
N LEU A 110 17.51 10.23 -5.73
CA LEU A 110 16.16 9.89 -5.29
C LEU A 110 16.05 8.44 -4.79
N VAL A 111 16.65 7.48 -5.50
CA VAL A 111 16.54 6.05 -5.15
C VAL A 111 17.09 5.74 -3.75
N LYS A 112 17.99 6.58 -3.21
CA LYS A 112 18.57 6.43 -1.86
C LYS A 112 17.53 6.54 -0.74
N PHE A 113 16.34 7.06 -1.03
CA PHE A 113 15.21 7.24 -0.12
C PHE A 113 14.07 6.23 -0.34
N LEU A 114 14.05 5.45 -1.43
CA LEU A 114 12.84 4.71 -1.82
C LEU A 114 12.72 3.28 -1.28
N GLY A 115 13.81 2.70 -0.77
CA GLY A 115 13.84 1.27 -0.46
C GLY A 115 13.58 0.41 -1.70
N GLN A 116 14.13 0.82 -2.84
CA GLN A 116 13.91 0.18 -4.15
C GLN A 116 15.22 0.07 -4.93
N THR A 117 15.29 -0.88 -5.87
CA THR A 117 16.45 -1.07 -6.76
C THR A 117 16.56 0.00 -7.84
N GLY A 118 15.54 0.84 -8.01
CA GLY A 118 15.48 1.91 -9.00
C GLY A 118 14.27 2.82 -8.76
N VAL A 119 14.15 3.89 -9.54
CA VAL A 119 12.98 4.79 -9.52
C VAL A 119 11.97 4.32 -10.57
N PRO A 120 10.73 3.95 -10.20
CA PRO A 120 9.70 3.53 -11.16
C PRO A 120 9.34 4.64 -12.14
N GLN A 121 9.09 4.30 -13.41
CA GLN A 121 8.72 5.27 -14.44
C GLN A 121 7.51 6.16 -14.06
N PRO A 122 6.42 5.63 -13.47
CA PRO A 122 5.30 6.47 -13.03
C PRO A 122 5.70 7.54 -12.01
N LEU A 123 6.69 7.26 -11.16
CA LEU A 123 7.18 8.21 -10.17
C LEU A 123 8.01 9.33 -10.85
N LYS A 124 8.85 8.96 -11.83
CA LYS A 124 9.61 9.92 -12.66
C LYS A 124 8.66 10.84 -13.42
N ASP A 125 7.65 10.28 -14.07
CA ASP A 125 6.68 11.05 -14.87
C ASP A 125 5.86 12.03 -14.00
N TYR A 126 5.56 11.63 -12.77
CA TYR A 126 4.71 12.40 -11.87
C TYR A 126 5.46 13.50 -11.10
N LEU A 127 6.67 13.21 -10.59
CA LEU A 127 7.45 14.13 -9.76
C LEU A 127 8.61 14.81 -10.50
N GLY A 128 9.01 14.32 -11.66
CA GLY A 128 10.14 14.86 -12.40
C GLY A 128 9.93 16.29 -12.86
N GLY A 129 10.94 17.14 -12.59
CA GLY A 129 10.92 18.55 -12.95
C GLY A 129 9.91 19.38 -12.18
N LEU A 130 9.51 18.93 -10.98
CA LEU A 130 8.70 19.76 -10.08
C LEU A 130 9.47 21.00 -9.60
N GLU A 131 8.74 22.04 -9.18
CA GLU A 131 9.28 23.19 -8.47
C GLU A 131 8.90 23.10 -6.98
N ILE A 132 9.87 23.27 -6.08
CA ILE A 132 9.61 23.31 -4.64
C ILE A 132 9.10 24.71 -4.27
N ILE A 133 7.89 24.81 -3.70
CA ILE A 133 7.34 26.08 -3.20
C ILE A 133 7.64 26.25 -1.71
N SER A 134 7.38 25.22 -0.89
CA SER A 134 7.74 25.25 0.53
C SER A 134 7.89 23.84 1.10
N ILE A 135 8.81 23.71 2.06
CA ILE A 135 8.92 22.59 3.01
C ILE A 135 8.78 23.21 4.40
N ARG A 136 7.91 22.66 5.24
CA ARG A 136 7.62 23.20 6.58
C ARG A 136 8.07 22.24 7.68
N GLU A 137 8.03 22.75 8.92
CA GLU A 137 8.41 22.01 10.12
C GLU A 137 7.70 20.65 10.20
N ALA A 138 8.50 19.62 10.44
CA ALA A 138 8.03 18.26 10.55
C ALA A 138 7.30 18.04 11.87
N PHE A 139 6.34 17.12 11.86
CA PHE A 139 5.63 16.72 13.07
C PHE A 139 5.43 15.20 13.12
N GLN A 140 5.23 14.68 14.33
CA GLN A 140 4.89 13.27 14.54
C GLN A 140 3.44 13.13 14.96
N SER A 141 2.82 12.01 14.59
CA SER A 141 1.52 11.58 15.08
C SER A 141 1.71 10.38 16.01
N ALA A 142 0.91 10.28 17.07
CA ALA A 142 1.13 9.34 18.18
C ALA A 142 1.30 7.87 17.75
N ASN A 143 0.69 7.45 16.64
CA ASN A 143 0.70 6.05 16.18
C ASN A 143 1.58 5.80 14.96
N TYR A 144 2.32 6.81 14.47
CA TYR A 144 3.17 6.67 13.29
C TYR A 144 4.65 6.69 13.72
N PRO A 145 5.46 5.65 13.38
CA PRO A 145 6.86 5.58 13.81
C PRO A 145 7.78 6.60 13.11
N GLY A 146 7.28 7.28 12.07
CA GLY A 146 8.03 8.24 11.28
C GLY A 146 7.68 9.71 11.57
N TRP A 147 7.94 10.54 10.57
CA TRP A 147 7.66 11.97 10.55
C TRP A 147 6.78 12.32 9.35
N PHE A 148 5.93 13.31 9.54
CA PHE A 148 5.22 14.00 8.47
C PHE A 148 5.88 15.34 8.22
N VAL A 149 6.25 15.60 6.97
CA VAL A 149 6.84 16.88 6.54
C VAL A 149 5.87 17.57 5.58
N PRO A 150 5.17 18.63 6.01
CA PRO A 150 4.27 19.37 5.13
C PRO A 150 5.04 20.02 3.99
N TYR A 151 4.54 19.86 2.76
CA TYR A 151 5.12 20.46 1.57
C TYR A 151 4.09 21.16 0.69
N GLU A 152 4.61 22.08 -0.12
CA GLU A 152 3.94 22.64 -1.28
C GLU A 152 4.90 22.55 -2.46
N VAL A 153 4.47 21.91 -3.55
CA VAL A 153 5.23 21.80 -4.80
C VAL A 153 4.34 22.13 -5.98
N LYS A 154 4.94 22.58 -7.07
CA LYS A 154 4.28 22.74 -8.37
C LYS A 154 4.79 21.65 -9.30
N LEU A 155 3.89 20.77 -9.72
CA LEU A 155 4.21 19.70 -10.66
C LEU A 155 4.50 20.28 -12.05
N LYS A 156 5.16 19.48 -12.90
CA LYS A 156 5.45 19.84 -14.31
C LYS A 156 4.19 20.20 -15.11
N SER A 157 3.03 19.66 -14.73
CA SER A 157 1.72 20.00 -15.29
C SER A 157 1.23 21.41 -14.94
N GLY A 158 1.89 22.10 -14.00
CA GLY A 158 1.48 23.37 -13.42
C GLY A 158 0.57 23.24 -12.19
N GLN A 159 0.14 22.03 -11.83
CA GLN A 159 -0.68 21.80 -10.64
C GLN A 159 0.13 22.07 -9.36
N ILE A 160 -0.45 22.83 -8.43
CA ILE A 160 0.10 22.98 -7.08
C ILE A 160 -0.44 21.84 -6.20
N LYS A 161 0.46 21.06 -5.61
CA LYS A 161 0.15 20.03 -4.63
C LYS A 161 0.57 20.46 -3.23
N LYS A 162 -0.35 20.30 -2.28
CA LYS A 162 -0.15 20.52 -0.84
C LYS A 162 -0.46 19.23 -0.11
N HIS A 163 0.52 18.66 0.56
CA HIS A 163 0.34 17.45 1.36
C HIS A 163 1.44 17.33 2.42
N ASN A 164 1.60 16.14 2.99
CA ASN A 164 2.60 15.81 3.99
C ASN A 164 3.37 14.59 3.48
N LEU A 165 4.67 14.74 3.26
CA LEU A 165 5.56 13.63 2.95
C LEU A 165 5.71 12.79 4.21
N ALA A 166 5.44 11.49 4.12
CA ALA A 166 5.64 10.54 5.20
C ALA A 166 7.03 9.92 5.04
N ILE A 167 7.88 10.05 6.06
CA ILE A 167 9.24 9.47 6.07
C ILE A 167 9.52 8.71 7.37
N ARG A 168 10.35 7.68 7.29
CA ARG A 168 10.69 6.78 8.40
C ARG A 168 12.19 6.56 8.52
N LYS A 169 12.67 6.24 9.72
CA LYS A 169 14.12 6.03 9.99
C LYS A 169 14.41 4.72 10.71
N ASP A 170 13.38 3.92 10.95
CA ASP A 170 13.46 2.62 11.60
C ASP A 170 13.89 1.51 10.62
N ASN A 171 15.02 1.71 9.94
CA ASN A 171 15.64 0.74 9.03
C ASN A 171 17.11 0.47 9.41
N PRO A 172 17.73 -0.63 8.92
CA PRO A 172 19.10 -1.00 9.27
C PRO A 172 20.17 0.03 8.90
N ALA A 173 19.89 0.92 7.94
CA ALA A 173 20.83 1.98 7.56
C ALA A 173 20.71 3.24 8.44
N ASN A 174 19.70 3.32 9.31
CA ASN A 174 19.40 4.48 10.16
C ASN A 174 19.30 5.80 9.36
N ARG A 175 18.72 5.75 8.15
CA ARG A 175 18.50 6.90 7.26
C ARG A 175 17.02 7.10 6.98
N PHE A 176 16.61 8.31 6.59
CA PHE A 176 15.22 8.55 6.22
C PHE A 176 14.86 7.84 4.90
N GLU A 177 13.74 7.11 4.94
CA GLU A 177 13.09 6.40 3.83
C GLU A 177 11.71 6.99 3.59
N TYR A 178 11.31 7.07 2.32
CA TYR A 178 9.97 7.45 1.88
C TYR A 178 8.95 6.36 2.23
N ASP A 179 7.85 6.75 2.88
CA ASP A 179 6.76 5.84 3.31
C ASP A 179 5.38 6.28 2.78
N GLY A 180 5.29 7.37 2.01
CA GLY A 180 4.03 7.84 1.43
C GLY A 180 3.88 9.36 1.30
N GLY A 181 2.70 9.79 0.87
CA GLY A 181 2.29 11.21 0.93
C GLY A 181 2.62 12.07 -0.30
N ILE A 182 2.91 11.45 -1.45
CA ILE A 182 3.14 12.13 -2.75
C ILE A 182 1.91 12.18 -3.64
#